data_AF-A0A1G7TK32-F1
#
_entry.id   AF-A0A1G7TK32-F1
#
_cell.length_a   1.000
_cell.length_b   1.000
_cell.length_c   1.000
_cell.angle_alpha   90.00
_cell.angle_beta   90.00
_cell.angle_gamma   90.00
#
_symmetry.space_group_name_H-M   'P 1'
#
loop_
_entity.id
_entity.type
_entity.pdbx_description
1 polymer ?
#
loop_
_entity_poly.entity_id
_entity_poly.type
_entity_poly.pdbx_seq_one_letter_code
_entity_poly.pdbx_strand_id
1 'polypeptide(L)'
;MSAFPPLSEVDEVRLALYRAVRERGDTEESNALELTTNAEVEITEGSARVTSIRLVLGGVPRDPHIVSGERVVDELVRAADGSWTVVRRNPPATS
;
A
#
# COMPACT_ATOMS: atom_id res chain seq x y z
N MET A 1 14.28 -27.57 -9.04
CA MET A 1 13.99 -26.24 -8.45
C MET A 1 12.59 -25.86 -8.89
N SER A 2 11.61 -25.82 -8.00
CA SER A 2 10.26 -25.42 -8.36
C SER A 2 10.21 -23.90 -8.37
N ALA A 3 10.10 -23.29 -9.55
CA ALA A 3 9.78 -21.86 -9.65
C ALA A 3 8.35 -21.68 -9.11
N PHE A 4 8.16 -20.70 -8.24
CA PHE A 4 6.81 -20.32 -7.82
C PHE A 4 6.01 -19.89 -9.07
N PRO A 5 4.70 -20.17 -9.11
CA PRO A 5 3.85 -19.64 -10.18
C PRO A 5 3.94 -18.10 -10.18
N PRO A 6 3.81 -17.46 -11.36
CA PRO A 6 3.76 -16.01 -11.44
C PRO A 6 2.58 -15.49 -10.59
N LEU A 7 2.78 -14.32 -9.98
CA LEU A 7 1.73 -13.65 -9.21
C LEU A 7 0.56 -13.27 -10.14
N SER A 8 -0.64 -13.18 -9.56
CA SER A 8 -1.74 -12.50 -10.26
C SER A 8 -1.42 -11.01 -10.38
N GLU A 9 -1.96 -10.33 -11.39
CA GLU A 9 -1.73 -8.88 -11.57
C GLU A 9 -2.19 -8.07 -10.34
N VAL A 10 -3.26 -8.53 -9.67
CA VAL A 10 -3.72 -7.97 -8.39
C VAL A 10 -2.68 -8.12 -7.27
N ASP A 11 -2.03 -9.28 -7.20
CA ASP A 11 -1.00 -9.52 -6.19
C ASP A 11 0.29 -8.73 -6.49
N GLU A 12 0.62 -8.51 -7.76
CA GLU A 12 1.71 -7.62 -8.17
C GLU A 12 1.45 -6.18 -7.74
N VAL A 13 0.24 -5.66 -7.97
CA VAL A 13 -0.18 -4.32 -7.52
C VAL A 13 -0.12 -4.21 -5.98
N ARG A 14 -0.64 -5.20 -5.26
CA ARG A 14 -0.59 -5.22 -3.78
C ARG A 14 0.85 -5.26 -3.27
N LEU A 15 1.71 -6.05 -3.90
CA LEU A 15 3.12 -6.15 -3.53
C LEU A 15 3.86 -4.83 -3.77
N ALA A 16 3.60 -4.16 -4.90
CA ALA A 16 4.16 -2.85 -5.19
C ALA A 16 3.72 -1.80 -4.15
N LEU A 17 2.43 -1.77 -3.80
CA LEU A 17 1.93 -0.89 -2.75
C LEU A 17 2.59 -1.18 -1.40
N TYR A 18 2.68 -2.45 -1.00
CA TYR A 18 3.32 -2.83 0.26
C TYR A 18 4.78 -2.36 0.34
N ARG A 19 5.55 -2.54 -0.74
CA ARG A 19 6.94 -2.06 -0.83
C ARG A 19 7.01 -0.55 -0.68
N ALA A 20 6.18 0.20 -1.40
CA ALA A 20 6.16 1.66 -1.32
C ALA A 20 5.80 2.18 0.08
N VAL A 21 4.84 1.54 0.77
CA VAL A 21 4.49 1.89 2.17
C VAL A 21 5.68 1.62 3.10
N ARG A 22 6.34 0.47 2.92
CA ARG A 22 7.47 0.05 3.77
C ARG A 22 8.68 0.96 3.60
N GLU A 23 9.09 1.25 2.36
CA GLU A 23 10.21 2.14 2.05
C GLU A 23 10.00 3.55 2.62
N ARG A 24 8.74 4.03 2.62
CA ARG A 24 8.38 5.29 3.27
C ARG A 24 8.52 5.23 4.78
N GLY A 25 8.08 4.14 5.41
CA GLY A 25 8.27 3.93 6.86
C GLY A 25 9.73 3.87 7.29
N ASP A 26 10.62 3.41 6.41
CA ASP A 26 12.07 3.36 6.66
C ASP A 26 12.76 4.74 6.47
N THR A 27 12.10 5.70 5.79
CA THR A 27 12.69 7.01 5.43
C THR A 27 12.12 8.19 6.22
N GLU A 28 10.88 8.13 6.66
CA GLU A 28 10.30 9.10 7.59
C GLU A 28 10.64 8.68 9.04
N GLU A 29 11.21 9.57 9.86
CA GLU A 29 11.47 9.34 11.31
C GLU A 29 10.16 9.25 12.12
N SER A 30 9.21 8.43 11.67
CA SER A 30 7.98 8.16 12.38
C SER A 30 8.20 6.96 13.30
N ASN A 31 8.18 7.20 14.61
CA ASN A 31 8.13 6.13 15.62
C ASN A 31 6.79 5.36 15.60
N ALA A 32 5.88 5.68 14.69
CA ALA A 32 4.56 5.07 14.59
C ALA A 32 4.54 3.98 13.51
N LEU A 33 4.06 2.79 13.88
CA LEU A 33 3.94 1.67 12.96
C LEU A 33 2.70 1.87 12.06
N GLU A 34 2.88 1.87 10.75
CA GLU A 34 1.79 1.96 9.79
C GLU A 34 1.35 0.59 9.30
N LEU A 35 0.04 0.35 9.30
CA LEU A 35 -0.58 -0.83 8.69
C LEU A 35 -1.51 -0.40 7.56
N THR A 36 -1.40 -1.08 6.42
CA THR A 36 -2.35 -0.96 5.31
C THR A 36 -3.20 -2.22 5.25
N THR A 37 -4.52 -2.06 5.35
CA THR A 37 -5.47 -3.19 5.36
C THR A 37 -6.66 -2.94 4.44
N ASN A 38 -7.46 -3.99 4.19
CA ASN A 38 -8.71 -3.95 3.43
C ASN A 38 -8.53 -3.34 2.03
N ALA A 39 -7.51 -3.82 1.30
CA ALA A 39 -7.13 -3.32 -0.02
C ALA A 39 -8.04 -3.87 -1.13
N GLU A 40 -8.91 -3.01 -1.65
CA GLU A 40 -9.65 -3.21 -2.91
C GLU A 40 -8.79 -2.71 -4.08
N VAL A 41 -8.68 -3.51 -5.13
CA VAL A 41 -7.81 -3.23 -6.28
C VAL A 41 -8.66 -3.18 -7.54
N GLU A 42 -8.59 -2.06 -8.26
CA GLU A 42 -9.20 -1.85 -9.56
C GLU A 42 -8.08 -1.65 -10.59
N ILE A 43 -7.98 -2.53 -11.58
CA ILE A 43 -6.96 -2.46 -12.64
C ILE A 43 -7.65 -2.03 -13.93
N THR A 44 -7.11 -1.00 -14.57
CA THR A 44 -7.54 -0.51 -15.89
C THR A 44 -6.29 -0.33 -16.74
N GLU A 45 -6.26 -0.91 -17.95
CA GLU A 45 -5.10 -0.93 -18.88
C GLU A 45 -3.91 0.00 -18.53
N GLY A 46 -2.88 -0.57 -17.90
CA GLY A 46 -1.64 0.16 -17.53
C GLY A 46 -1.72 1.02 -16.26
N SER A 47 -2.84 1.02 -15.56
CA SER A 47 -3.10 1.75 -14.31
C SER A 47 -3.82 0.88 -13.29
N ALA A 48 -3.62 1.18 -12.00
CA ALA A 48 -4.35 0.54 -10.92
C ALA A 48 -4.70 1.55 -9.84
N ARG A 49 -5.87 1.38 -9.25
CA ARG A 49 -6.32 2.13 -8.09
C ARG A 49 -6.48 1.15 -6.93
N VAL A 50 -5.82 1.45 -5.82
CA VAL A 50 -5.92 0.67 -4.59
C VAL A 50 -6.58 1.53 -3.54
N THR A 51 -7.75 1.09 -3.09
CA THR A 51 -8.40 1.69 -1.93
C THR A 51 -8.05 0.86 -0.72
N SER A 52 -7.50 1.48 0.32
CA SER A 52 -7.11 0.80 1.56
C SER A 52 -7.51 1.59 2.80
N ILE A 53 -7.37 0.97 3.97
CA ILE A 53 -7.39 1.65 5.26
C ILE A 53 -5.95 1.69 5.77
N ARG A 54 -5.43 2.90 6.00
CA ARG A 54 -4.17 3.16 6.70
C ARG A 54 -4.46 3.32 8.18
N LEU A 55 -3.82 2.51 9.00
CA LEU A 55 -3.86 2.58 10.45
C LEU A 55 -2.50 3.04 10.97
N VAL A 56 -2.50 4.02 11.85
CA VAL A 56 -1.31 4.42 12.61
C VAL A 56 -1.41 3.77 13.99
N LEU A 57 -0.44 2.94 14.32
CA LEU A 57 -0.33 2.29 15.62
C LEU A 57 0.65 3.07 16.51
N GLY A 58 0.21 3.31 17.74
CA GLY A 58 1.03 3.83 18.82
C GLY A 58 1.10 2.85 19.98
N GLY A 59 1.66 3.31 21.10
CA GLY A 59 1.88 2.49 22.29
C GLY A 59 3.24 1.78 22.27
N VAL A 60 3.40 0.80 23.16
CA VAL A 60 4.62 0.00 23.27
C VAL A 60 4.49 -1.29 22.44
N PRO A 61 5.59 -1.89 21.94
CA PRO A 61 5.51 -3.05 21.03
C PRO A 61 4.68 -4.25 21.51
N ARG A 62 4.52 -4.41 22.83
CA ARG A 62 3.74 -5.51 23.43
C ARG A 62 2.28 -5.15 23.72
N ASP A 63 1.92 -3.89 23.56
CA ASP A 63 0.56 -3.37 23.78
C ASP A 63 0.28 -2.23 22.78
N PRO A 64 0.21 -2.55 21.47
CA PRO A 64 -0.08 -1.55 20.46
C PRO A 64 -1.56 -1.19 20.48
N HIS A 65 -1.86 0.07 20.20
CA HIS A 65 -3.23 0.54 19.98
C HIS A 65 -3.33 1.43 18.74
N ILE A 66 -4.51 1.47 18.14
CA ILE A 66 -4.79 2.30 16.98
C ILE A 66 -4.90 3.75 17.45
N VAL A 67 -4.04 4.61 16.92
CA VAL A 67 -4.03 6.06 17.17
C VAL A 67 -4.89 6.79 16.15
N SER A 68 -4.84 6.34 14.89
CA SER A 68 -5.69 6.86 13.82
C SER A 68 -5.95 5.81 12.76
N GLY A 69 -7.05 6.00 12.01
CA GLY A 69 -7.40 5.20 10.86
C GLY A 69 -8.02 6.08 9.78
N GLU A 70 -7.51 6.01 8.56
CA GLU A 70 -8.02 6.78 7.42
C GLU A 70 -8.11 5.90 6.17
N ARG A 71 -9.12 6.17 5.33
CA ARG A 71 -9.22 5.54 4.02
C ARG A 71 -8.25 6.22 3.07
N VAL A 72 -7.41 5.47 2.38
CA VAL A 72 -6.43 6.01 1.44
C VAL A 72 -6.72 5.47 0.04
N VAL A 73 -6.49 6.31 -0.96
CA VAL A 73 -6.53 5.90 -2.36
C VAL A 73 -5.14 6.07 -2.95
N ASP A 74 -4.54 4.96 -3.34
CA ASP A 74 -3.27 4.90 -4.04
C ASP A 74 -3.51 4.66 -5.53
N GLU A 75 -2.86 5.44 -6.37
CA GLU A 75 -2.82 5.25 -7.82
C GLU A 75 -1.45 4.71 -8.21
N LEU A 76 -1.46 3.63 -8.99
CA LEU A 76 -0.28 3.01 -9.55
C LEU A 76 -0.34 3.03 -11.07
N VAL A 77 0.83 3.11 -11.70
CA VAL A 77 1.00 2.94 -13.14
C VAL A 77 1.95 1.80 -13.42
N ARG A 78 1.72 1.12 -14.54
CA ARG A 78 2.60 0.06 -15.01
C ARG A 78 3.75 0.68 -15.81
N ALA A 79 4.97 0.45 -15.35
CA ALA A 79 6.18 0.89 -16.02
C ALA A 79 6.47 0.03 -17.27
N ALA A 80 7.38 0.49 -18.12
CA ALA A 80 7.77 -0.20 -19.34
C ALA A 80 8.43 -1.57 -19.10
N ASP A 81 9.02 -1.78 -17.91
CA ASP A 81 9.57 -3.06 -17.48
C ASP A 81 8.51 -4.02 -16.91
N GLY A 82 7.24 -3.62 -16.92
CA GLY A 82 6.10 -4.39 -16.45
C GLY A 82 5.82 -4.25 -14.95
N SER A 83 6.67 -3.54 -14.18
CA SER A 83 6.49 -3.31 -12.75
C SER A 83 5.41 -2.25 -12.45
N TRP A 84 4.85 -2.29 -11.24
CA TRP A 84 3.87 -1.30 -10.78
C TRP A 84 4.55 -0.28 -9.86
N THR A 85 4.27 1.00 -10.09
CA THR A 85 4.83 2.10 -9.30
C THR A 85 3.72 2.99 -8.78
N VAL A 86 3.73 3.30 -7.48
CA VAL A 86 2.81 4.27 -6.87
C VAL A 86 3.17 5.67 -7.36
N VAL A 87 2.23 6.35 -8.02
CA VAL A 87 2.42 7.72 -8.54
C VAL A 87 1.67 8.77 -7.74
N ARG A 88 0.64 8.37 -7.02
CA ARG A 88 -0.17 9.27 -6.20
C ARG A 88 -0.75 8.52 -5.00
N ARG A 89 -0.71 9.17 -3.85
CA ARG A 89 -1.42 8.75 -2.64
C ARG A 89 -2.28 9.92 -2.18
N ASN A 90 -3.60 9.75 -2.22
CA ASN A 90 -4.54 10.76 -1.78
C ASN A 90 -5.21 10.32 -0.47
N PRO A 91 -5.36 11.20 0.53
CA PRO A 91 -6.39 11.03 1.54
C PRO A 91 -7.76 10.94 0.84
N PRO A 92 -8.78 10.34 1.48
CA PRO A 92 -10.06 10.17 0.82
C PRO A 92 -10.60 11.57 0.54
N ALA A 93 -11.13 11.81 -0.66
CA ALA A 93 -11.74 13.09 -0.98
C ALA A 93 -12.81 13.39 0.08
N THR A 94 -12.59 14.42 0.90
CA THR A 94 -13.60 14.87 1.86
C THR A 94 -14.79 15.35 1.04
N SER A 95 -15.87 14.57 1.11
CA SER A 95 -17.18 14.92 0.55
C SER A 95 -17.89 15.90 1.48
#